data_AF-A0A7C4YPD5-F1
#
_entry.id   AF-A0A7C4YPD5-F1
#
_cell.length_a   1.000
_cell.length_b   1.000
_cell.length_c   1.000
_cell.angle_alpha   90.00
_cell.angle_beta   90.00
_cell.angle_gamma   90.00
#
_symmetry.space_group_name_H-M   'P 1'
#
loop_
_entity.id
_entity.type
_entity.pdbx_description
1 polymer ?
#
loop_
_entity_poly.entity_id
_entity_poly.type
_entity_poly.pdbx_seq_one_letter_code
_entity_poly.pdbx_strand_id
1 'polypeptide(L)'
;MAKSDFIDQLQALGYSVQEPKHGFLTFAYEIPVGKFAGQVVQMGLQVHDNFPMAPPPGPHFNPHLLPVTGGGGSHPYGAIHNSPLGAEWQYWSRPFAAEWNRTDRTVKTYLAHIRNLFATIL
;
A
#
# COMPACT_ATOMS: atom_id res chain seq x y z
N MET A 1 9.82 -13.60 -11.49
CA MET A 1 10.92 -13.27 -10.55
C MET A 1 10.61 -12.04 -9.73
N ALA A 2 10.24 -10.90 -10.32
CA ALA A 2 9.89 -9.67 -9.59
C ALA A 2 8.72 -9.84 -8.58
N LYS A 3 7.56 -10.31 -9.04
CA LYS A 3 6.40 -10.55 -8.17
C LYS A 3 6.66 -11.60 -7.08
N SER A 4 7.36 -12.69 -7.43
CA SER A 4 7.70 -13.75 -6.48
C SER A 4 8.62 -13.23 -5.37
N ASP A 5 9.64 -12.44 -5.70
CA ASP A 5 10.51 -11.80 -4.70
C ASP A 5 9.73 -10.87 -3.76
N PHE A 6 8.77 -10.10 -4.29
CA PHE A 6 7.88 -9.28 -3.46
C PHE A 6 7.04 -10.13 -2.48
N ILE A 7 6.49 -11.25 -2.96
CA ILE A 7 5.71 -12.19 -2.13
C ILE A 7 6.61 -12.81 -1.06
N ASP A 8 7.81 -13.27 -1.42
CA ASP A 8 8.75 -13.89 -0.50
C ASP A 8 9.15 -12.92 0.63
N GLN A 9 9.38 -11.64 0.28
CA GLN A 9 9.67 -10.60 1.28
C GLN A 9 8.47 -10.30 2.19
N LEU A 10 7.24 -10.31 1.68
CA LEU A 10 6.03 -10.18 2.51
C LEU A 10 5.88 -11.37 3.47
N GLN A 11 6.10 -12.59 2.97
CA GLN A 11 6.01 -13.81 3.77
C GLN A 11 7.10 -13.87 4.86
N ALA A 12 8.32 -13.42 4.54
CA ALA A 12 9.40 -13.28 5.51
C ALA A 12 9.08 -12.27 6.64
N LEU A 13 8.18 -11.32 6.39
CA LEU A 13 7.65 -10.38 7.39
C LEU A 13 6.43 -10.95 8.14
N GLY A 14 5.99 -12.17 7.83
CA GLY A 14 4.88 -12.86 8.49
C GLY A 14 3.51 -12.66 7.84
N TYR A 15 3.44 -12.03 6.66
CA TYR A 15 2.17 -11.81 5.98
C TYR A 15 1.73 -13.03 5.16
N SER A 16 0.44 -13.36 5.27
CA SER A 16 -0.22 -14.31 4.36
C SER A 16 -0.76 -13.54 3.15
N VAL A 17 -0.22 -13.83 1.96
CA VAL A 17 -0.47 -13.06 0.74
C VAL A 17 -1.48 -13.80 -0.16
N GLN A 18 -2.41 -13.04 -0.73
CA GLN A 18 -3.38 -13.50 -1.73
C GLN A 18 -3.26 -12.65 -3.00
N GLU A 19 -3.61 -13.20 -4.16
CA GLU A 19 -3.67 -12.46 -5.43
C GLU A 19 -5.10 -12.52 -5.99
N PRO A 20 -6.05 -11.70 -5.47
CA PRO A 20 -7.44 -11.74 -5.91
C PRO A 20 -7.62 -11.27 -7.36
N LYS A 21 -6.64 -10.53 -7.88
CA LYS A 21 -6.60 -10.04 -9.26
C LYS A 21 -5.16 -10.02 -9.74
N HIS A 22 -4.94 -10.33 -11.02
CA HIS A 22 -3.60 -10.32 -11.60
C HIS A 22 -2.84 -9.02 -11.31
N GLY A 23 -1.67 -9.14 -10.69
CA GLY A 23 -0.81 -8.01 -10.34
C GLY A 23 -1.20 -7.27 -9.06
N PHE A 24 -2.24 -7.70 -8.35
CA PHE A 24 -2.64 -7.14 -7.06
C PHE A 24 -2.45 -8.16 -5.96
N LEU A 25 -1.54 -7.86 -5.03
CA LEU A 25 -1.32 -8.65 -3.83
C LEU A 25 -2.11 -8.06 -2.66
N THR A 26 -2.81 -8.88 -1.90
CA THR A 26 -3.55 -8.46 -0.72
C THR A 26 -3.17 -9.26 0.52
N PHE A 27 -3.19 -8.61 1.68
CA PHE A 27 -2.90 -9.25 2.98
C PHE A 27 -3.51 -8.44 4.13
N ALA A 28 -3.72 -9.10 5.26
CA ALA A 28 -4.11 -8.44 6.51
C ALA A 28 -2.96 -7.58 7.04
N TYR A 29 -3.25 -6.32 7.34
CA TYR A 29 -2.28 -5.34 7.84
C TYR A 29 -2.83 -4.66 9.09
N GLU A 30 -2.12 -4.81 10.20
CA GLU A 30 -2.39 -4.06 11.43
C GLU A 30 -1.75 -2.67 11.32
N ILE A 31 -2.57 -1.63 11.47
CA ILE A 31 -2.11 -0.24 11.37
C ILE A 31 -1.33 0.10 12.65
N PRO A 32 -0.02 0.44 12.56
CA PRO A 32 0.81 0.55 13.76
C PRO A 32 0.76 1.94 14.42
N VAL A 33 0.33 2.99 13.72
CA VAL A 33 0.43 4.40 14.16
C VAL A 33 -0.70 5.26 13.60
N GLY A 34 -0.88 6.45 14.18
CA GLY A 34 -1.85 7.45 13.72
C GLY A 34 -3.28 7.16 14.18
N LYS A 35 -4.25 7.87 13.59
CA LYS A 35 -5.67 7.82 13.96
C LYS A 35 -6.29 6.42 13.94
N PHE A 36 -5.80 5.52 13.09
CA PHE A 36 -6.34 4.17 12.90
C PHE A 36 -5.51 3.08 13.59
N ALA A 37 -4.60 3.43 14.51
CA ALA A 37 -3.72 2.47 15.16
C ALA A 37 -4.49 1.31 15.83
N GLY A 38 -3.96 0.10 15.72
CA GLY A 38 -4.53 -1.15 16.26
C GLY A 38 -5.66 -1.75 15.42
N GLN A 39 -6.11 -1.09 14.35
CA GLN A 39 -7.09 -1.66 13.43
C GLN A 39 -6.41 -2.61 12.44
N VAL A 40 -7.03 -3.75 12.18
CA VAL A 40 -6.63 -4.68 11.12
C VAL A 40 -7.46 -4.40 9.88
N VAL A 41 -6.79 -4.09 8.77
CA VAL A 41 -7.41 -3.86 7.47
C VAL A 41 -6.87 -4.85 6.44
N GLN A 42 -7.58 -5.03 5.33
CA GLN A 42 -7.00 -5.64 4.15
C GLN A 42 -6.26 -4.56 3.36
N MET A 43 -4.96 -4.75 3.18
CA MET A 43 -4.13 -3.89 2.34
C MET A 43 -3.84 -4.58 1.01
N GLY A 44 -4.00 -3.83 -0.08
CA GLY A 44 -3.69 -4.27 -1.44
C GLY A 44 -2.56 -3.45 -2.05
N LEU A 45 -1.68 -4.11 -2.81
CA LEU A 45 -0.56 -3.48 -3.52
C LEU A 45 -0.52 -3.96 -4.96
N GLN A 46 -0.43 -3.02 -5.89
CA GLN A 46 -0.18 -3.33 -7.29
C GLN A 46 1.33 -3.56 -7.50
N VAL A 47 1.72 -4.79 -7.81
CA VAL A 47 3.12 -5.17 -8.03
C VAL A 47 3.33 -5.48 -9.50
N HIS A 48 4.18 -4.67 -10.13
CA HIS A 48 4.56 -4.81 -11.53
C HIS A 48 5.83 -5.66 -11.68
N ASP A 49 6.09 -6.14 -12.89
CA ASP A 49 7.26 -6.98 -13.22
C ASP A 49 8.61 -6.26 -13.12
N ASN A 50 8.61 -4.95 -12.84
CA ASN A 50 9.81 -4.14 -12.67
C ASN A 50 10.26 -4.00 -11.22
N PHE A 51 9.65 -4.67 -10.24
CA PHE A 51 10.20 -4.73 -8.89
C PHE A 51 11.56 -5.46 -8.89
N PRO A 52 12.61 -4.99 -8.17
CA PRO A 52 12.65 -3.85 -7.25
C PRO A 52 13.07 -2.50 -7.90
N MET A 53 13.10 -2.38 -9.22
CA MET A 53 13.47 -1.12 -9.91
C MET A 53 12.45 0.00 -9.66
N ALA A 54 11.16 -0.32 -9.52
CA ALA A 54 10.13 0.63 -9.12
C ALA A 54 9.32 0.10 -7.93
N PRO A 55 8.88 0.98 -7.01
CA PRO A 55 7.98 0.58 -5.93
C PRO A 55 6.54 0.46 -6.46
N PRO A 56 5.63 -0.16 -5.69
CA PRO A 56 4.20 -0.03 -5.95
C PRO A 56 3.75 1.45 -5.99
N PRO A 57 2.74 1.81 -6.80
CA PRO A 57 2.30 3.19 -6.99
C PRO A 57 1.61 3.79 -5.76
N GLY A 58 0.94 2.96 -4.97
CA GLY A 58 0.27 3.34 -3.73
C GLY A 58 -0.52 2.17 -3.13
N PRO A 59 -0.95 2.28 -1.87
CA PRO A 59 -1.72 1.24 -1.21
C PRO A 59 -3.22 1.31 -1.55
N HIS A 60 -3.86 0.15 -1.49
CA HIS A 60 -5.31 -0.02 -1.50
C HIS A 60 -5.75 -0.50 -0.12
N PHE A 61 -6.92 -0.06 0.36
CA PHE A 61 -7.43 -0.46 1.67
C PHE A 61 -8.89 -0.88 1.61
N ASN A 62 -9.23 -1.93 2.36
CA ASN A 62 -10.58 -2.35 2.70
C ASN A 62 -10.64 -2.65 4.22
N PRO A 63 -11.55 -2.01 4.99
CA PRO A 63 -12.60 -1.10 4.52
C PRO A 63 -12.04 0.28 4.11
N HIS A 64 -12.93 1.16 3.64
CA HIS A 64 -12.59 2.57 3.42
C HIS A 64 -12.19 3.24 4.75
N LEU A 65 -10.97 3.78 4.79
CA LEU A 65 -10.45 4.53 5.94
C LEU A 65 -10.67 6.04 5.80
N LEU A 66 -10.79 6.56 4.58
CA LEU A 66 -10.91 8.00 4.30
C LEU A 66 -11.94 8.23 3.19
N PRO A 67 -12.54 9.43 3.09
CA PRO A 67 -13.44 9.74 1.98
C PRO A 67 -12.73 9.64 0.62
N VAL A 68 -13.41 9.10 -0.38
CA VAL A 68 -12.94 9.12 -1.78
C VAL A 68 -13.04 10.55 -2.31
N THR A 69 -11.89 11.18 -2.56
CA THR A 69 -11.78 12.59 -2.98
C THR A 69 -11.49 12.76 -4.48
N GLY A 70 -11.19 11.67 -5.20
CA GLY A 70 -10.73 11.72 -6.59
C GLY A 70 -9.31 12.25 -6.68
N GLY A 71 -8.95 12.90 -7.80
CA GLY A 71 -7.57 13.35 -8.08
C GLY A 71 -7.15 14.68 -7.46
N GLY A 72 -7.96 15.28 -6.58
CA GLY A 72 -7.71 16.59 -5.98
C GLY A 72 -7.42 16.54 -4.47
N GLY A 73 -7.10 17.72 -3.91
CA GLY A 73 -6.87 17.91 -2.47
C GLY A 73 -5.41 17.74 -2.05
N SER A 74 -5.15 17.94 -0.75
CA SER A 74 -3.82 17.88 -0.17
C SER A 74 -3.65 16.64 0.70
N HIS A 75 -2.45 16.07 0.71
CA HIS A 75 -2.08 15.06 1.70
C HIS A 75 -2.37 15.58 3.13
N PRO A 76 -2.95 14.76 4.04
CA PRO A 76 -3.21 13.32 3.90
C PRO A 76 -4.58 12.95 3.30
N TYR A 77 -5.48 13.91 3.07
CA TYR A 77 -6.89 13.64 2.72
C TYR A 77 -7.21 13.67 1.21
N GLY A 78 -6.33 14.23 0.38
CA GLY A 78 -6.49 14.31 -1.08
C GLY A 78 -5.98 13.09 -1.84
N ALA A 79 -6.30 13.02 -3.13
CA ALA A 79 -5.85 11.96 -4.05
C ALA A 79 -6.22 10.53 -3.59
N ILE A 80 -7.48 10.36 -3.16
CA ILE A 80 -8.06 9.08 -2.72
C ILE A 80 -9.12 8.68 -3.74
N HIS A 81 -8.98 7.50 -4.34
CA HIS A 81 -9.77 7.07 -5.48
C HIS A 81 -10.50 5.76 -5.18
N ASN A 82 -11.50 5.44 -6.01
CA ASN A 82 -12.05 4.09 -6.06
C ASN A 82 -10.97 3.11 -6.53
N SER A 83 -10.92 1.93 -5.91
CA SER A 83 -9.96 0.90 -6.25
C SER A 83 -10.47 -0.02 -7.37
N PRO A 84 -9.59 -0.50 -8.26
CA PRO A 84 -9.93 -1.56 -9.22
C PRO A 84 -10.13 -2.95 -8.58
N LEU A 85 -9.99 -3.08 -7.25
CA LEU A 85 -10.25 -4.31 -6.48
C LEU A 85 -11.72 -4.49 -6.06
N GLY A 86 -12.56 -3.45 -6.17
CA GLY A 86 -13.97 -3.52 -5.77
C GLY A 86 -14.45 -2.25 -5.08
N ALA A 87 -15.78 -2.13 -4.90
CA ALA A 87 -16.40 -0.94 -4.31
C ALA A 87 -16.08 -0.72 -2.83
N GLU A 88 -15.72 -1.78 -2.10
CA GLU A 88 -15.29 -1.74 -0.70
C GLU A 88 -13.82 -1.30 -0.53
N TRP A 89 -13.11 -1.10 -1.64
CA TRP A 89 -11.70 -0.78 -1.66
C TRP A 89 -11.46 0.65 -2.13
N GLN A 90 -10.61 1.36 -1.40
CA GLN A 90 -10.09 2.66 -1.81
C GLN A 90 -8.61 2.57 -2.21
N TYR A 91 -8.17 3.39 -3.16
CA TYR A 91 -6.78 3.55 -3.58
C TYR A 91 -6.23 4.89 -3.11
N TRP A 92 -5.07 4.89 -2.48
CA TRP A 92 -4.36 6.12 -2.12
C TRP A 92 -3.23 6.37 -3.10
N SER A 93 -3.34 7.44 -3.90
CA SER A 93 -2.26 7.85 -4.79
C SER A 93 -1.13 8.48 -3.96
N ARG A 94 -0.18 7.64 -3.55
CA ARG A 94 0.94 7.98 -2.64
C ARG A 94 2.26 7.38 -3.16
N PRO A 95 2.71 7.85 -4.34
CA PRO A 95 3.90 7.31 -4.99
C PRO A 95 5.13 7.49 -4.11
N PHE A 96 5.98 6.46 -4.08
CA PHE A 96 7.26 6.47 -3.36
C PHE A 96 8.47 6.56 -4.31
N ALA A 97 8.24 6.78 -5.61
CA ALA A 97 9.28 6.71 -6.65
C ALA A 97 10.45 7.69 -6.43
N ALA A 98 10.18 8.90 -5.92
CA ALA A 98 11.20 9.92 -5.69
C ALA A 98 12.24 9.49 -4.63
N GLU A 99 11.79 8.84 -3.57
CA GLU A 99 12.67 8.41 -2.46
C GLU A 99 13.14 6.96 -2.63
N TRP A 100 12.42 6.12 -3.38
CA TRP A 100 12.71 4.69 -3.54
C TRP A 100 14.16 4.39 -3.91
N ASN A 101 14.71 5.15 -4.85
CA ASN A 101 16.07 4.95 -5.34
C ASN A 101 17.15 5.22 -4.28
N ARG A 102 16.80 5.87 -3.16
CA ARG A 102 17.68 6.21 -2.04
C ARG A 102 17.56 5.24 -0.87
N THR A 103 16.89 4.11 -1.08
CA THR A 103 16.62 3.08 -0.07
C THR A 103 17.17 1.72 -0.50
N ASP A 104 17.04 0.73 0.36
CA ASP A 104 17.38 -0.67 0.07
C ASP A 104 16.40 -1.33 -0.93
N ARG A 105 15.34 -0.64 -1.34
CA ARG A 105 14.34 -1.11 -2.31
C ARG A 105 13.67 -2.43 -1.92
N THR A 106 13.37 -2.58 -0.62
CA THR A 106 12.70 -3.77 -0.06
C THR A 106 11.24 -3.50 0.25
N VAL A 107 10.45 -4.57 0.38
CA VAL A 107 9.08 -4.51 0.91
C VAL A 107 9.06 -3.86 2.29
N LYS A 108 10.04 -4.18 3.15
CA LYS A 108 10.17 -3.57 4.50
C LYS A 108 10.30 -2.04 4.42
N THR A 109 11.12 -1.53 3.51
CA THR A 109 11.24 -0.09 3.27
C THR A 109 9.92 0.51 2.79
N TYR A 110 9.25 -0.14 1.84
CA TYR A 110 7.96 0.33 1.34
C TYR A 110 6.89 0.35 2.45
N LEU A 111 6.83 -0.66 3.32
CA LEU A 111 5.92 -0.67 4.46
C LEU A 111 6.26 0.42 5.51
N ALA A 112 7.53 0.80 5.65
CA ALA A 112 7.90 1.96 6.45
C ALA A 112 7.35 3.28 5.86
N HIS A 113 7.31 3.42 4.53
CA HIS A 113 6.60 4.51 3.86
C HIS A 113 5.10 4.48 4.17
N ILE A 114 4.45 3.31 4.06
CA ILE A 114 3.03 3.16 4.43
C ILE A 114 2.77 3.58 5.89
N ARG A 115 3.62 3.16 6.82
CA ARG A 115 3.56 3.59 8.22
C ARG A 115 3.64 5.11 8.35
N ASN A 116 4.53 5.77 7.60
CA ASN A 116 4.64 7.23 7.63
C ASN A 116 3.37 7.91 7.08
N LEU A 117 2.73 7.35 6.05
CA LEU A 117 1.44 7.86 5.56
C LEU A 117 0.35 7.82 6.63
N PHE A 118 0.33 6.79 7.46
CA PHE A 118 -0.60 6.72 8.60
C PHE A 118 -0.28 7.73 9.69
N ALA A 119 1.02 7.97 9.96
CA ALA A 119 1.45 8.90 11.00
C ALA A 119 1.05 10.36 10.73
N THR A 120 0.79 10.73 9.47
CA THR A 120 0.37 12.10 9.11
C THR A 120 -1.14 12.32 9.20
N ILE A 121 -1.94 11.27 9.43
CA ILE A 121 -3.39 11.37 9.57
C ILE A 121 -3.72 11.70 11.04
N LEU A 122 -4.36 12.85 11.25
CA LEU A 122 -4.77 13.38 12.55
C LEU A 122 -6.23 13.05 12.88
#